data_AF-A0A5M6D1M6-F1
#
_entry.id   AF-A0A5M6D1M6-F1
#
_cell.length_a   1.000
_cell.length_b   1.000
_cell.length_c   1.000
_cell.angle_alpha   90.00
_cell.angle_beta   90.00
_cell.angle_gamma   90.00
#
_symmetry.space_group_name_H-M   'P 1'
#
loop_
_entity.id
_entity.type
_entity.pdbx_description
1 polymer ?
#
loop_
_entity_poly.entity_id
_entity_poly.type
_entity_poly.pdbx_seq_one_letter_code
_entity_poly.pdbx_strand_id
1 'polypeptide(L)'
;MSDALRVVQRCGDQWSGYTIRNLLLDDGIDAIVSGTDAATALGMGGAPTNSLIQVKVREEDYARAIELIERYQSEPRSEKRWQCARCDEINEGNFDYCWNCQADRATSGRDVTSDSVAQGSIEFDGDPFASPEAVPTESGVASSRNPYHPVLIHSSSEDDKSTPARLSLRSEQEEEAELRYRIAVRRAVLAAIATVFIFPPVLSWFPVVLWLRLPPRPDFVAPPRWQFWVLLAFTGLGIGWGMWIWSQTVLWTWL
;
A
#
# COMPACT_ATOMS: atom_id res chain seq x y z
N MET A 1 -10.00 23.19 36.76
CA MET A 1 -8.63 22.64 36.58
C MET A 1 -8.51 22.31 35.11
N SER A 2 -7.67 23.05 34.38
CA SER A 2 -7.50 22.83 32.94
C SER A 2 -6.95 21.43 32.71
N ASP A 3 -7.65 20.64 31.90
CA ASP A 3 -7.25 19.28 31.50
C ASP A 3 -6.02 19.36 30.58
N ALA A 4 -4.86 19.59 31.20
CA ALA A 4 -3.60 19.77 30.50
C ALA A 4 -3.11 18.41 30.02
N LEU A 5 -3.19 18.20 28.71
CA LEU A 5 -2.68 17.01 28.05
C LEU A 5 -1.19 17.19 27.73
N ARG A 6 -0.38 16.22 28.14
CA ARG A 6 1.07 16.20 27.92
C ARG A 6 1.46 15.05 27.00
N VAL A 7 2.38 15.34 26.08
CA VAL A 7 2.87 14.35 25.10
C VAL A 7 3.81 13.38 25.80
N VAL A 8 3.48 12.10 25.79
CA VAL A 8 4.31 11.02 26.35
C VAL A 8 5.25 10.45 25.30
N GLN A 9 4.73 10.13 24.12
CA GLN A 9 5.47 9.46 23.05
C GLN A 9 5.15 10.06 21.69
N ARG A 10 6.16 10.11 20.81
CA ARG A 10 6.01 10.39 19.38
C ARG A 10 6.22 9.12 18.58
N CYS A 11 5.34 8.86 17.61
CA CYS A 11 5.32 7.67 16.78
C CYS A 11 5.45 8.05 15.29
N GLY A 12 6.05 7.15 14.49
CA GLY A 12 6.23 7.36 13.05
C GLY A 12 4.96 7.08 12.24
N ASP A 13 4.12 6.16 12.72
CA ASP A 13 2.92 5.66 12.06
C ASP A 13 1.74 5.54 13.05
N GLN A 14 0.52 5.42 12.52
CA GLN A 14 -0.69 5.38 13.36
C GLN A 14 -0.78 4.11 14.20
N TRP A 15 -0.35 2.97 13.67
CA TRP A 15 -0.45 1.69 14.37
C TRP A 15 0.38 1.70 15.65
N SER A 16 1.63 2.15 15.58
CA SER A 16 2.48 2.29 16.77
C SER A 16 1.85 3.21 17.83
N GLY A 17 1.22 4.32 17.41
CA GLY A 17 0.53 5.23 18.32
C GLY A 17 -0.65 4.57 19.04
N TYR A 18 -1.46 3.79 18.31
CA TYR A 18 -2.58 3.05 18.89
C TYR A 18 -2.13 1.88 19.76
N THR A 19 -1.03 1.21 19.43
CA THR A 19 -0.45 0.16 20.29
C THR A 19 -0.07 0.71 21.66
N ILE A 20 0.61 1.86 21.72
CA ILE A 20 0.97 2.50 23.00
C ILE A 20 -0.28 3.00 23.74
N ARG A 21 -1.27 3.52 23.02
CA ARG A 21 -2.56 3.90 23.64
C ARG A 21 -3.23 2.69 24.29
N ASN A 22 -3.29 1.56 23.61
CA ASN A 22 -3.92 0.35 24.16
C ASN A 22 -3.17 -0.16 25.39
N LEU A 23 -1.83 -0.19 25.35
CA LEU A 23 -1.00 -0.52 26.51
C LEU A 23 -1.31 0.36 27.73
N LEU A 24 -1.44 1.68 27.52
CA LEU A 24 -1.78 2.62 28.60
C LEU A 24 -3.21 2.38 29.13
N LEU A 25 -4.16 2.14 28.23
CA LEU A 25 -5.56 1.87 28.59
C LEU A 25 -5.72 0.58 29.39
N ASP A 26 -4.94 -0.46 29.08
CA ASP A 26 -4.95 -1.73 29.81
C ASP A 26 -4.52 -1.55 31.28
N ASP A 27 -3.68 -0.56 31.58
CA ASP A 27 -3.27 -0.15 32.94
C ASP A 27 -4.18 0.94 33.55
N GLY A 28 -5.29 1.26 32.88
CA GLY A 28 -6.27 2.27 33.32
C GLY A 28 -5.80 3.72 33.16
N ILE A 29 -4.83 3.98 32.28
CA ILE A 29 -4.38 5.33 31.92
C ILE A 29 -5.08 5.76 30.63
N ASP A 30 -5.85 6.84 30.70
CA ASP A 30 -6.52 7.39 29.53
C ASP A 30 -5.54 8.12 28.62
N ALA A 31 -5.55 7.78 27.33
CA ALA A 31 -4.60 8.28 26.35
C ALA A 31 -5.28 8.67 25.02
N ILE A 32 -4.87 9.80 24.48
CA ILE A 32 -5.37 10.37 23.22
C ILE A 32 -4.25 10.35 22.18
N VAL A 33 -4.53 9.77 21.02
CA VAL A 33 -3.64 9.80 19.85
C VAL A 33 -4.03 10.99 18.97
N SER A 34 -3.06 11.81 18.59
CA SER A 34 -3.26 12.98 17.73
C SER A 34 -2.17 13.08 16.66
N GLY A 35 -2.46 13.75 15.54
CA GLY A 35 -1.54 13.89 14.41
C GLY A 35 -1.81 12.90 13.28
N THR A 36 -0.94 12.90 12.28
CA THR A 36 -1.08 12.10 11.06
C THR A 36 0.29 11.64 10.57
N ASP A 37 0.39 10.41 10.08
CA ASP A 37 1.64 9.90 9.52
C ASP A 37 1.91 10.51 8.13
N ALA A 38 3.18 10.45 7.72
CA ALA A 38 3.62 11.04 6.46
C ALA A 38 2.99 10.38 5.21
N ALA A 39 2.75 9.06 5.26
CA ALA A 39 2.18 8.34 4.12
C ALA A 39 0.72 8.76 3.89
N THR A 40 -0.07 8.84 4.97
CA THR A 40 -1.46 9.33 4.92
C THR A 40 -1.51 10.80 4.50
N ALA A 41 -0.66 11.66 5.04
CA ALA A 41 -0.63 13.07 4.68
C ALA A 41 -0.29 13.30 3.19
N LEU A 42 0.64 12.52 2.63
CA LEU A 42 0.96 12.54 1.20
C LEU A 42 -0.20 11.98 0.36
N GLY A 43 -0.83 10.90 0.81
CA GLY A 43 -2.00 10.30 0.15
C GLY A 43 -3.19 11.25 0.05
N MET A 44 -3.35 12.16 1.02
CA MET A 44 -4.41 13.18 1.03
C MET A 44 -4.04 14.49 0.29
N GLY A 45 -2.96 14.50 -0.50
CA GLY A 45 -2.56 15.66 -1.29
C GLY A 45 -1.63 16.65 -0.58
N GLY A 46 -0.84 16.17 0.39
CA GLY A 46 0.21 16.97 1.05
C GLY A 46 -0.30 17.74 2.26
N ALA A 47 -1.13 17.10 3.10
CA ALA A 47 -1.55 17.68 4.37
C ALA A 47 -0.32 18.02 5.25
N PRO A 48 -0.43 19.02 6.15
CA PRO A 48 0.70 19.43 6.98
C PRO A 48 1.23 18.26 7.83
N THR A 49 2.47 17.83 7.59
CA THR A 49 3.17 16.78 8.35
C THR A 49 3.93 17.32 9.56
N ASN A 50 3.65 18.56 9.99
CA ASN A 50 4.41 19.19 11.07
C ASN A 50 4.20 18.50 12.44
N SER A 51 3.13 17.72 12.57
CA SER A 51 2.83 16.94 13.77
C SER A 51 2.96 15.46 13.47
N LEU A 52 4.13 14.90 13.82
CA LEU A 52 4.25 13.46 14.04
C LEU A 52 3.13 12.99 14.97
N ILE A 53 2.79 11.71 14.87
CA ILE A 53 1.76 11.13 15.73
C ILE A 53 2.22 11.21 17.17
N GLN A 54 1.35 11.76 18.03
CA GLN A 54 1.61 12.02 19.43
C GLN A 54 0.59 11.29 20.28
N VAL A 55 1.08 10.51 21.23
CA VAL A 55 0.28 9.95 22.33
C VAL A 55 0.34 10.93 23.49
N LYS A 56 -0.83 11.38 23.94
CA LYS A 56 -0.99 12.37 25.01
C LYS A 56 -1.80 11.78 26.14
N VAL A 57 -1.40 12.10 27.37
CA VAL A 57 -2.10 11.70 28.61
C VAL A 57 -2.34 12.94 29.47
N ARG A 58 -3.18 12.83 30.50
CA ARG A 58 -3.34 13.90 31.49
C ARG A 58 -2.05 14.11 32.29
N GLU A 59 -1.78 15.35 32.71
CA GLU A 59 -0.57 15.69 33.46
C GLU A 59 -0.37 14.81 34.72
N GLU A 60 -1.46 14.44 35.39
CA GLU A 60 -1.46 13.57 36.57
C GLU A 60 -0.95 12.14 36.28
N ASP A 61 -1.16 11.64 35.07
CA ASP A 61 -0.78 10.29 34.65
C ASP A 61 0.57 10.25 33.91
N TYR A 62 1.18 11.41 33.63
CA TYR A 62 2.37 11.51 32.79
C TYR A 62 3.55 10.67 33.30
N ALA A 63 3.85 10.74 34.60
CA ALA A 63 4.95 9.99 35.19
C ALA A 63 4.72 8.47 35.12
N ARG A 64 3.48 8.04 35.42
CA ARG A 64 3.06 6.63 35.39
C ARG A 64 3.11 6.08 33.96
N ALA A 65 2.67 6.86 32.98
CA ALA A 65 2.68 6.49 31.57
C ALA A 65 4.09 6.26 31.02
N ILE A 66 5.05 7.12 31.38
CA ILE A 66 6.45 6.94 30.96
C ILE A 66 7.03 5.66 31.55
N GLU A 67 6.85 5.45 32.86
CA GLU A 67 7.37 4.26 33.53
C GLU A 67 6.83 2.96 32.91
N LEU A 68 5.52 2.93 32.59
CA LEU A 68 4.91 1.78 31.95
C LEU A 68 5.47 1.50 30.55
N ILE A 69 5.66 2.55 29.75
CA ILE A 69 6.22 2.43 28.40
C ILE A 69 7.67 1.94 28.46
N GLU A 70 8.48 2.49 29.35
CA GLU A 70 9.87 2.07 29.54
C GLU A 70 9.96 0.61 29.99
N ARG A 71 9.10 0.20 30.94
CA ARG A 71 9.01 -1.18 31.41
C ARG A 71 8.71 -2.13 30.25
N TYR A 72 7.67 -1.84 29.47
CA TYR A 72 7.25 -2.65 28.33
C TYR A 72 8.33 -2.76 27.23
N GLN A 73 9.09 -1.69 26.99
CA GLN A 73 10.20 -1.69 26.02
C GLN A 73 11.44 -2.43 26.56
N SER A 74 11.63 -2.44 27.87
CA SER A 74 12.78 -3.09 28.52
C SER A 74 12.58 -4.58 28.78
N GLU A 75 11.32 -5.05 28.81
CA GLU A 75 11.02 -6.46 29.04
C GLU A 75 11.53 -7.30 27.86
N PRO A 76 12.47 -8.24 28.11
CA PRO A 76 12.95 -9.13 27.07
C PRO A 76 11.79 -10.05 26.68
N ARG A 77 11.20 -9.82 25.49
CA ARG A 77 10.29 -10.79 24.90
C ARG A 77 11.03 -12.12 24.80
N SER A 78 10.46 -13.16 25.41
CA SER A 78 11.05 -14.49 25.36
C SER A 78 11.08 -14.93 23.90
N GLU A 79 12.26 -14.90 23.27
CA GLU A 79 12.44 -15.41 21.90
C GLU A 79 12.36 -16.95 21.84
N LYS A 80 12.28 -17.60 23.01
CA LYS A 80 12.27 -19.06 23.11
C LYS A 80 10.88 -19.60 22.79
N ARG A 81 10.83 -20.42 21.73
CA ARG A 81 9.70 -21.30 21.44
C ARG A 81 9.38 -22.17 22.64
N TRP A 82 8.11 -22.51 22.80
CA TRP A 82 7.64 -23.36 23.87
C TRP A 82 6.68 -24.42 23.35
N GLN A 83 6.78 -25.63 23.87
CA GLN A 83 5.91 -26.73 23.51
C GLN A 83 4.77 -26.85 24.52
N CYS A 84 3.54 -26.96 24.01
CA CYS A 84 2.36 -27.14 24.86
C CYS A 84 2.25 -28.58 25.35
N ALA A 85 2.21 -28.80 26.65
CA ALA A 85 2.05 -30.11 27.26
C ALA A 85 0.66 -30.76 27.01
N ARG A 86 -0.33 -30.01 26.52
CA ARG A 86 -1.70 -30.50 26.27
C ARG A 86 -1.87 -31.08 24.87
N CYS A 87 -1.33 -30.43 23.85
CA CYS A 87 -1.50 -30.83 22.44
C CYS A 87 -0.18 -31.01 21.68
N ASP A 88 0.95 -30.89 22.37
CA ASP A 88 2.33 -31.07 21.88
C ASP A 88 2.79 -30.08 20.80
N GLU A 89 2.02 -29.02 20.56
CA GLU A 89 2.29 -27.99 19.56
C GLU A 89 3.43 -27.06 20.00
N ILE A 90 4.31 -26.69 19.05
CA ILE A 90 5.39 -25.73 19.27
C ILE A 90 4.88 -24.31 18.97
N ASN A 91 4.78 -23.48 20.01
CA ASN A 91 4.39 -22.08 19.89
C ASN A 91 5.62 -21.17 19.93
N GLU A 92 5.55 -20.02 19.24
CA GLU A 92 6.57 -18.99 19.35
C GLU A 92 6.56 -18.33 20.73
N GLY A 93 7.71 -17.82 21.17
CA GLY A 93 7.87 -17.28 22.53
C GLY A 93 7.10 -15.99 22.83
N ASN A 94 6.55 -15.32 21.80
CA ASN A 94 5.67 -14.16 21.93
C ASN A 94 4.22 -14.52 22.29
N PHE A 95 3.86 -15.81 22.33
CA PHE A 95 2.50 -16.25 22.67
C PHE A 95 2.37 -16.67 24.13
N ASP A 96 1.37 -16.12 24.82
CA ASP A 96 1.00 -16.50 26.18
C ASP A 96 0.07 -17.72 26.23
N TYR A 97 -0.57 -18.05 25.10
CA TYR A 97 -1.49 -19.19 24.97
C TYR A 97 -1.10 -20.08 23.79
N CYS A 98 -1.38 -21.38 23.91
CA CYS A 98 -1.16 -22.31 22.81
C CYS A 98 -2.08 -21.98 21.64
N TRP A 99 -1.51 -21.86 20.44
CA TRP A 99 -2.25 -21.51 19.23
C TRP A 99 -3.32 -22.55 18.88
N ASN A 100 -3.06 -23.83 19.16
CA ASN A 100 -3.96 -24.92 18.81
C ASN A 100 -5.07 -25.14 19.86
N CYS A 101 -4.72 -25.18 21.14
CA CYS A 101 -5.65 -25.60 22.20
C CYS A 101 -5.98 -24.54 23.26
N GLN A 102 -5.48 -23.31 23.08
CA GLN A 102 -5.64 -22.16 23.97
C GLN A 102 -5.21 -22.40 25.43
N ALA A 103 -4.39 -23.41 25.70
CA ALA A 103 -3.84 -23.63 27.04
C ALA A 103 -2.79 -22.54 27.38
N ASP A 104 -2.81 -22.07 28.62
CA ASP A 104 -1.91 -21.02 29.11
C ASP A 104 -0.47 -21.55 29.21
N ARG A 105 0.50 -20.78 28.68
CA ARG A 105 1.95 -21.08 28.74
C ARG A 105 2.41 -21.27 30.18
N ALA A 106 1.91 -20.48 31.12
CA ALA A 106 2.30 -20.56 32.53
C ALA A 106 1.93 -21.92 33.15
N THR A 107 0.87 -22.57 32.66
CA THR A 107 0.39 -23.86 33.19
C THR A 107 0.86 -25.07 32.37
N SER A 108 1.10 -24.87 31.08
CA SER A 108 1.26 -25.97 30.12
C SER A 108 2.48 -25.82 29.21
N GLY A 109 3.32 -24.80 29.38
CA GLY A 109 4.46 -24.53 28.51
C GLY A 109 5.77 -25.13 29.01
N ARG A 110 6.52 -25.75 28.10
CA ARG A 110 7.93 -26.12 28.29
C ARG A 110 8.78 -25.42 27.24
N ASP A 111 9.77 -24.65 27.65
CA ASP A 111 10.68 -23.98 26.71
C ASP A 111 11.46 -25.01 25.89
N VAL A 112 11.46 -24.83 24.57
CA VAL A 112 12.17 -25.67 23.61
C VAL A 112 13.49 -24.99 23.28
N THR A 113 14.61 -25.62 23.61
CA THR A 113 15.91 -25.17 23.13
C THR A 113 16.10 -25.60 21.68
N SER A 114 16.75 -24.75 20.90
CA SER A 114 17.00 -24.86 19.45
C SER A 114 17.62 -26.18 18.98
N ASP A 115 18.13 -27.00 19.90
CA ASP A 115 18.77 -28.29 19.61
C ASP A 115 17.77 -29.42 19.31
N SER A 116 16.47 -29.22 19.57
CA SER A 116 15.44 -30.26 19.43
C SER A 116 14.49 -30.08 18.23
N VAL A 117 14.61 -28.99 17.47
CA VAL A 117 13.78 -28.73 16.27
C VAL A 117 14.48 -29.28 15.02
N ALA A 118 14.91 -30.53 15.07
CA ALA A 118 15.52 -31.24 13.96
C ALA A 118 14.65 -32.42 13.50
N GLN A 119 13.34 -32.22 13.31
CA GLN A 119 12.53 -33.14 12.53
C GLN A 119 11.29 -32.42 11.98
N GLY A 120 11.31 -32.23 10.67
CA GLY A 120 10.26 -31.54 9.93
C GLY A 120 10.77 -30.83 8.68
N SER A 121 11.92 -31.24 8.12
CA SER A 121 12.20 -30.95 6.72
C SER A 121 11.14 -31.68 5.91
N ILE A 122 10.16 -30.95 5.39
CA ILE A 122 9.35 -31.42 4.28
C ILE A 122 10.36 -31.64 3.15
N GLU A 123 10.69 -32.90 2.88
CA GLU A 123 11.35 -33.30 1.63
C GLU A 123 10.37 -32.93 0.51
N PHE A 124 10.56 -31.75 -0.06
CA PHE A 124 9.85 -31.33 -1.23
C PHE A 124 10.57 -31.99 -2.41
N ASP A 125 10.14 -33.19 -2.78
CA ASP A 125 10.65 -34.00 -3.90
C ASP A 125 10.34 -33.39 -5.29
N GLY A 126 10.18 -32.07 -5.37
CA GLY A 126 9.84 -31.34 -6.59
C GLY A 126 10.62 -30.04 -6.71
N ASP A 127 10.84 -29.58 -7.94
CA ASP A 127 11.42 -28.26 -8.19
C ASP A 127 10.44 -27.17 -7.70
N PRO A 128 10.82 -26.29 -6.75
CA PRO A 128 9.94 -25.26 -6.17
C PRO A 128 9.44 -24.23 -7.21
N PHE A 129 10.09 -24.17 -8.36
CA PHE A 129 9.77 -23.24 -9.46
C PHE A 129 9.21 -23.94 -10.69
N ALA A 130 9.01 -25.27 -10.65
CA ALA A 130 8.26 -25.94 -11.69
C ALA A 130 6.82 -25.42 -11.64
N SER A 131 6.39 -24.77 -12.73
CA SER A 131 4.97 -24.56 -12.97
C SER A 131 4.32 -25.95 -12.90
N PRO A 132 3.21 -26.14 -12.17
CA PRO A 132 2.52 -27.41 -12.18
C PRO A 132 2.22 -27.73 -13.64
N GLU A 133 2.86 -28.76 -14.19
CA GLU A 133 2.44 -29.31 -15.47
C GLU A 133 0.95 -29.58 -15.33
N ALA A 134 0.20 -29.05 -16.30
CA ALA A 134 -1.25 -29.00 -16.27
C ALA A 134 -1.80 -30.31 -15.70
N VAL A 135 -2.35 -30.22 -14.49
CA VAL A 135 -3.02 -31.34 -13.83
C VAL A 135 -3.99 -31.91 -14.85
N PRO A 136 -3.91 -33.22 -15.18
CA PRO A 136 -4.83 -33.83 -16.12
C PRO A 136 -6.25 -33.49 -15.70
N THR A 137 -7.01 -32.90 -16.61
CA THR A 137 -8.43 -32.56 -16.42
C THR A 137 -9.23 -33.86 -16.36
N GLU A 138 -9.06 -34.63 -15.28
CA GLU A 138 -9.98 -35.70 -14.96
C GLU A 138 -11.20 -35.07 -14.33
N SER A 139 -12.26 -35.08 -15.13
CA SER A 139 -13.61 -34.72 -14.73
C SER A 139 -14.06 -35.67 -13.62
N GLY A 140 -13.80 -35.28 -12.38
CA GLY A 140 -14.19 -36.02 -11.19
C GLY A 140 -14.13 -35.06 -10.02
N VAL A 141 -15.28 -34.78 -9.41
CA VAL A 141 -15.41 -33.97 -8.20
C VAL A 141 -14.63 -34.64 -7.08
N ALA A 142 -13.33 -34.35 -6.98
CA ALA A 142 -12.55 -34.70 -5.82
C ALA A 142 -12.93 -33.71 -4.71
N SER A 143 -13.80 -34.16 -3.82
CA SER A 143 -14.15 -33.48 -2.57
C SER A 143 -12.87 -33.17 -1.78
N SER A 144 -12.33 -31.97 -1.95
CA SER A 144 -11.22 -31.51 -1.11
C SER A 144 -11.70 -31.45 0.35
N ARG A 145 -10.93 -32.00 1.29
CA ARG A 145 -11.19 -31.87 2.73
C ARG A 145 -11.06 -30.44 3.25
N ASN A 146 -10.57 -29.50 2.44
CA ASN A 146 -10.44 -28.10 2.81
C ASN A 146 -11.83 -27.42 2.76
N PRO A 147 -12.39 -26.97 3.90
CA PRO A 147 -13.67 -26.26 3.94
C PRO A 147 -13.65 -24.94 3.15
N TYR A 148 -12.46 -24.41 2.87
CA TYR A 148 -12.22 -23.18 2.14
C TYR A 148 -11.75 -23.41 0.70
N HIS A 149 -11.89 -24.63 0.17
CA HIS A 149 -11.57 -24.84 -1.24
C HIS A 149 -12.48 -23.98 -2.12
N PRO A 150 -11.92 -23.19 -3.04
CA PRO A 150 -12.73 -22.34 -3.90
C PRO A 150 -13.70 -23.18 -4.73
N VAL A 151 -14.96 -22.77 -4.80
CA VAL A 151 -15.92 -23.36 -5.73
C VAL A 151 -15.49 -22.96 -7.14
N LEU A 152 -15.00 -23.92 -7.92
CA LEU A 152 -14.67 -23.70 -9.32
C LEU A 152 -15.98 -23.61 -10.10
N ILE A 153 -16.41 -22.40 -10.42
CA ILE A 153 -17.56 -22.16 -11.29
C ILE A 153 -17.11 -22.48 -12.71
N HIS A 154 -17.49 -23.66 -13.22
CA HIS A 154 -17.32 -23.98 -14.63
C HIS A 154 -18.24 -23.07 -15.46
N SER A 155 -17.65 -22.19 -16.26
CA SER A 155 -18.40 -21.42 -17.26
C SER A 155 -18.75 -22.31 -18.45
N SER A 156 -19.82 -23.07 -18.31
CA SER A 156 -20.51 -23.71 -19.43
C SER A 156 -21.88 -23.07 -19.61
N SER A 157 -22.22 -22.82 -20.88
CA SER A 157 -23.45 -22.27 -21.43
C SER A 157 -23.75 -20.79 -21.15
N GLU A 158 -23.83 -20.07 -22.27
CA GLU A 158 -24.68 -18.91 -22.53
C GLU A 158 -26.06 -19.07 -21.86
N ASP A 159 -26.67 -17.95 -21.48
CA ASP A 159 -27.96 -17.83 -20.76
C ASP A 159 -27.90 -17.92 -19.23
N ASP A 160 -27.36 -16.88 -18.57
CA ASP A 160 -28.07 -16.34 -17.40
C ASP A 160 -27.78 -14.87 -17.13
N LYS A 161 -28.85 -14.09 -16.95
CA LYS A 161 -28.86 -12.61 -16.81
C LYS A 161 -28.66 -12.12 -15.38
N SER A 162 -28.14 -12.94 -14.48
CA SER A 162 -27.92 -12.56 -13.08
C SER A 162 -26.45 -12.73 -12.67
N THR A 163 -25.66 -11.68 -12.78
CA THR A 163 -24.38 -11.60 -12.05
C THR A 163 -24.02 -10.15 -11.68
N PRO A 164 -24.41 -9.65 -10.49
CA PRO A 164 -24.01 -8.32 -10.04
C PRO A 164 -22.48 -8.17 -9.91
N ALA A 165 -21.76 -9.26 -9.63
CA ALA A 165 -20.29 -9.26 -9.49
C ALA A 165 -19.53 -9.12 -10.83
N ARG A 166 -20.08 -9.61 -11.95
CA ARG A 166 -19.46 -9.38 -13.29
C ARG A 166 -19.69 -7.96 -13.78
N LEU A 167 -20.84 -7.37 -13.43
CA LEU A 167 -21.12 -5.96 -13.70
C LEU A 167 -20.20 -5.05 -12.89
N SER A 168 -19.94 -5.35 -11.61
CA SER A 168 -19.05 -4.54 -10.77
C SER A 168 -17.59 -4.58 -11.25
N LEU A 169 -17.05 -5.76 -11.56
CA LEU A 169 -15.68 -5.89 -12.08
C LEU A 169 -15.49 -5.22 -13.43
N ARG A 170 -16.50 -5.32 -14.31
CA ARG A 170 -16.49 -4.65 -15.62
C ARG A 170 -16.55 -3.12 -15.46
N SER A 171 -17.37 -2.61 -14.53
CA SER A 171 -17.42 -1.18 -14.27
C SER A 171 -16.11 -0.65 -13.67
N GLU A 172 -15.44 -1.41 -12.80
CA GLU A 172 -14.14 -1.02 -12.24
C GLU A 172 -13.04 -0.98 -13.31
N GLN A 173 -13.01 -1.97 -14.22
CA GLN A 173 -12.06 -1.99 -15.33
C GLN A 173 -12.30 -0.87 -16.35
N GLU A 174 -13.57 -0.57 -16.65
CA GLU A 174 -13.95 0.53 -17.53
C GLU A 174 -13.58 1.90 -16.92
N GLU A 175 -13.83 2.08 -15.61
CA GLU A 175 -13.47 3.28 -14.87
C GLU A 175 -11.95 3.47 -14.79
N GLU A 176 -11.19 2.40 -14.55
CA GLU A 176 -9.73 2.44 -14.53
C GLU A 176 -9.15 2.79 -15.91
N ALA A 177 -9.69 2.22 -16.98
CA ALA A 177 -9.29 2.53 -18.35
C ALA A 177 -9.56 4.01 -18.70
N GLU A 178 -10.71 4.54 -18.30
CA GLU A 178 -11.05 5.95 -18.46
C GLU A 178 -10.10 6.86 -17.68
N LEU A 179 -9.84 6.54 -16.41
CA LEU A 179 -8.96 7.32 -15.56
C LEU A 179 -7.54 7.36 -16.13
N ARG A 180 -7.01 6.20 -16.53
CA ARG A 180 -5.68 6.08 -17.17
C ARG A 180 -5.59 6.92 -18.44
N TYR A 181 -6.61 6.88 -19.29
CA TYR A 181 -6.68 7.68 -20.52
C TYR A 181 -6.71 9.19 -20.22
N ARG A 182 -7.59 9.63 -19.30
CA ARG A 182 -7.72 11.06 -18.93
C ARG A 182 -6.43 11.61 -18.31
N ILE A 183 -5.75 10.82 -17.46
CA ILE A 183 -4.46 11.19 -16.88
C ILE A 183 -3.40 11.35 -17.98
N ALA A 184 -3.34 10.41 -18.93
CA ALA A 184 -2.38 10.47 -20.04
C ALA A 184 -2.58 11.72 -20.91
N VAL A 185 -3.83 12.07 -21.26
CA VAL A 185 -4.16 13.30 -21.99
C VAL A 185 -3.77 14.54 -21.20
N ARG A 186 -4.08 14.61 -19.90
CA ARG A 186 -3.73 15.75 -19.05
C ARG A 186 -2.21 15.94 -18.94
N ARG A 187 -1.44 14.85 -18.83
CA ARG A 187 0.02 14.88 -18.81
C ARG A 187 0.59 15.46 -20.10
N ALA A 188 0.08 15.05 -21.26
CA ALA A 188 0.52 15.58 -22.56
C ALA A 188 0.25 17.09 -22.70
N VAL A 189 -0.94 17.56 -22.28
CA VAL A 189 -1.30 18.99 -22.34
C VAL A 189 -0.46 19.82 -21.37
N LEU A 190 -0.28 19.36 -20.12
CA LEU A 190 0.54 20.07 -19.14
C LEU A 190 2.01 20.12 -19.58
N ALA A 191 2.53 19.05 -20.16
CA ALA A 191 3.86 19.04 -20.76
C ALA A 191 3.95 20.10 -21.88
N ALA A 192 2.98 20.19 -22.78
CA ALA A 192 2.98 21.20 -23.85
C ALA A 192 3.05 22.63 -23.31
N ILE A 193 2.27 22.94 -22.27
CA ILE A 193 2.29 24.26 -21.61
C ILE A 193 3.65 24.50 -20.94
N ALA A 194 4.18 23.52 -20.20
CA ALA A 194 5.44 23.66 -19.48
C ALA A 194 6.65 23.85 -20.43
N THR A 195 6.64 23.20 -21.60
CA THR A 195 7.74 23.31 -22.57
C THR A 195 7.91 24.70 -23.18
N VAL A 196 6.89 25.56 -23.11
CA VAL A 196 7.03 26.98 -23.51
C VAL A 196 8.00 27.73 -22.60
N PHE A 197 8.05 27.37 -21.32
CA PHE A 197 8.87 28.06 -20.32
C PHE A 197 10.26 27.46 -20.12
N ILE A 198 10.51 26.23 -20.61
CA ILE A 198 11.75 25.48 -20.37
C ILE A 198 12.36 25.09 -21.72
N PHE A 199 13.42 25.82 -22.13
CA PHE A 199 14.32 25.54 -23.26
C PHE A 199 13.65 24.92 -24.52
N PRO A 200 12.94 25.73 -25.32
CA PRO A 200 11.86 25.26 -26.19
C PRO A 200 12.18 24.27 -27.34
N PRO A 201 13.33 24.32 -28.05
CA PRO A 201 13.46 23.56 -29.30
C PRO A 201 13.66 22.06 -29.09
N VAL A 202 14.34 21.63 -28.02
CA VAL A 202 14.62 20.20 -27.78
C VAL A 202 13.46 19.53 -27.02
N LEU A 203 12.80 20.29 -26.15
CA LEU A 203 11.74 19.76 -25.28
C LEU A 203 10.36 19.77 -25.94
N SER A 204 10.13 20.56 -26.99
CA SER A 204 8.85 20.63 -27.71
C SER A 204 8.47 19.32 -28.43
N TRP A 205 9.42 18.43 -28.70
CA TRP A 205 9.13 17.10 -29.24
C TRP A 205 8.47 16.16 -28.21
N PHE A 206 8.78 16.34 -26.93
CA PHE A 206 8.31 15.48 -25.85
C PHE A 206 6.76 15.41 -25.72
N PRO A 207 6.01 16.53 -25.68
CA PRO A 207 4.54 16.47 -25.60
C PRO A 207 3.91 15.82 -26.84
N VAL A 208 4.53 15.96 -28.01
CA VAL A 208 4.08 15.28 -29.25
C VAL A 208 4.24 13.77 -29.12
N VAL A 209 5.39 13.30 -28.59
CA VAL A 209 5.62 11.87 -28.33
C VAL A 209 4.63 11.32 -27.31
N LEU A 210 4.34 12.07 -26.23
CA LEU A 210 3.32 11.68 -25.25
C LEU A 210 1.93 11.55 -25.88
N TRP A 211 1.58 12.46 -26.79
CA TRP A 211 0.30 12.40 -27.51
C TRP A 211 0.23 11.20 -28.46
N LEU A 212 1.31 10.88 -29.15
CA LEU A 212 1.38 9.70 -30.04
C LEU A 212 1.39 8.37 -29.27
N ARG A 213 1.84 8.36 -28.02
CA ARG A 213 1.85 7.19 -27.12
C ARG A 213 0.66 7.16 -26.16
N LEU A 214 -0.44 7.84 -26.49
CA LEU A 214 -1.66 7.74 -25.69
C LEU A 214 -2.16 6.29 -25.66
N PRO A 215 -2.62 5.80 -24.49
CA PRO A 215 -3.27 4.51 -24.41
C PRO A 215 -4.52 4.48 -25.31
N PRO A 216 -4.95 3.29 -25.76
CA PRO A 216 -6.13 3.15 -26.60
C PRO A 216 -7.32 3.82 -25.91
N ARG A 217 -7.99 4.66 -26.68
CA ARG A 217 -9.13 5.44 -26.23
C ARG A 217 -10.32 4.51 -25.98
N PRO A 218 -10.97 4.56 -24.80
CA PRO A 218 -12.23 3.86 -24.58
C PRO A 218 -13.35 4.48 -25.43
N ASP A 219 -14.22 3.64 -26.02
CA ASP A 219 -15.27 4.08 -26.96
C ASP A 219 -16.29 5.05 -26.36
N PHE A 220 -16.52 4.96 -25.05
CA PHE A 220 -17.50 5.74 -24.30
C PHE A 220 -17.01 7.14 -23.85
N VAL A 221 -15.70 7.41 -23.93
CA VAL A 221 -15.14 8.74 -23.59
C VAL A 221 -15.24 9.64 -24.81
N ALA A 222 -15.59 10.94 -24.71
CA ALA A 222 -15.62 11.85 -25.89
C ALA A 222 -14.21 12.23 -26.40
N PRO A 223 -14.00 12.52 -27.71
CA PRO A 223 -12.66 12.78 -28.24
C PRO A 223 -12.09 14.09 -27.69
N PRO A 224 -10.80 14.14 -27.30
CA PRO A 224 -10.20 15.31 -26.67
C PRO A 224 -9.84 16.39 -27.70
N ARG A 225 -10.86 16.91 -28.41
CA ARG A 225 -10.70 17.84 -29.54
C ARG A 225 -10.06 19.16 -29.13
N TRP A 226 -10.49 19.76 -28.02
CA TRP A 226 -9.93 21.04 -27.57
C TRP A 226 -8.51 20.86 -26.99
N GLN A 227 -8.26 19.78 -26.26
CA GLN A 227 -6.93 19.47 -25.72
C GLN A 227 -5.90 19.26 -26.84
N PHE A 228 -6.30 18.66 -27.96
CA PHE A 228 -5.46 18.54 -29.14
C PHE A 228 -5.05 19.91 -29.70
N TRP A 229 -6.00 20.82 -29.85
CA TRP A 229 -5.72 22.18 -30.31
C TRP A 229 -4.81 22.94 -29.35
N VAL A 230 -5.00 22.78 -28.03
CA VAL A 230 -4.09 23.34 -27.02
C VAL A 230 -2.68 22.77 -27.17
N LEU A 231 -2.54 21.45 -27.30
CA LEU A 231 -1.24 20.83 -27.51
C LEU A 231 -0.55 21.40 -28.76
N LEU A 232 -1.25 21.48 -29.88
CA LEU A 232 -0.71 22.01 -31.13
C LEU A 232 -0.30 23.49 -30.99
N ALA A 233 -1.16 24.32 -30.38
CA ALA A 233 -0.90 25.74 -30.20
C ALA A 233 0.32 26.01 -29.33
N PHE A 234 0.42 25.36 -28.16
CA PHE A 234 1.54 25.58 -27.23
C PHE A 234 2.85 24.96 -27.73
N THR A 235 2.80 23.81 -28.40
CA THR A 235 3.98 23.21 -29.03
C THR A 235 4.50 24.10 -30.16
N GLY A 236 3.61 24.60 -31.02
CA GLY A 236 3.95 25.53 -32.10
C GLY A 236 4.53 26.85 -31.56
N LEU A 237 3.93 27.40 -30.51
CA LEU A 237 4.43 28.60 -29.84
C LEU A 237 5.83 28.39 -29.25
N GLY A 238 6.07 27.24 -28.61
CA GLY A 238 7.40 26.87 -28.09
C GLY A 238 8.45 26.79 -29.19
N ILE A 239 8.16 26.08 -30.29
CA ILE A 239 9.08 25.96 -31.43
C ILE A 239 9.38 27.34 -32.03
N GLY A 240 8.34 28.16 -32.26
CA GLY A 240 8.48 29.51 -32.81
C GLY A 240 9.32 30.42 -31.92
N TRP A 241 9.08 30.39 -30.60
CA TRP A 241 9.86 31.15 -29.62
C TRP A 241 11.33 30.71 -29.61
N GLY A 242 11.58 29.39 -29.64
CA GLY A 242 12.94 28.84 -29.70
C GLY A 242 13.70 29.27 -30.95
N MET A 243 13.06 29.20 -32.13
CA MET A 243 13.64 29.66 -33.39
C MET A 243 13.91 31.17 -33.40
N TRP A 244 13.02 31.96 -32.80
CA TRP A 244 13.22 33.41 -32.69
C TRP A 244 14.45 33.74 -31.82
N ILE A 245 14.58 33.16 -30.62
CA ILE A 245 15.77 33.35 -29.78
C ILE A 245 17.04 32.95 -30.52
N TRP A 246 17.04 31.79 -31.18
CA TRP A 246 18.20 31.31 -31.93
C TRP A 246 18.62 32.30 -33.03
N SER A 247 17.65 32.84 -33.78
CA SER A 247 17.92 33.84 -34.81
C SER A 247 18.56 35.13 -34.26
N GLN A 248 18.12 35.60 -33.07
CA GLN A 248 18.71 36.77 -32.42
C GLN A 248 20.14 36.50 -31.95
N THR A 249 20.41 35.32 -31.38
CA THR A 249 21.77 34.97 -30.93
C THR A 249 22.76 34.89 -32.09
N VAL A 250 22.34 34.34 -33.24
CA VAL A 250 23.20 34.28 -34.45
C VAL A 250 23.48 35.68 -34.97
N LEU A 251 22.49 36.57 -35.03
CA LEU A 251 22.69 37.95 -35.49
C LEU A 251 23.68 38.74 -34.64
N TRP A 252 23.69 38.52 -33.32
CA TRP A 252 24.62 39.18 -32.39
C TRP A 252 26.05 38.63 -32.43
N THR A 253 26.26 37.37 -32.82
CA THR A 253 27.61 36.80 -32.93
C THR A 253 28.37 37.23 -34.19
N TRP A 254 27.67 37.80 -35.16
CA TRP A 254 28.21 38.24 -36.46
C TRP A 254 28.39 39.76 -36.58
N LEU A 255 28.08 40.52 -35.53
CA LEU A 255 28.23 41.98 -35.40
C LEU A 255 29.32 42.31 -34.40
#